data_AF-A0A7W0K246-F1
#
_entry.id   AF-A0A7W0K246-F1
#
_cell.length_a   1.000
_cell.length_b   1.000
_cell.length_c   1.000
_cell.angle_alpha   90.00
_cell.angle_beta   90.00
_cell.angle_gamma   90.00
#
_symmetry.space_group_name_H-M   'P 1'
#
loop_
_entity.id
_entity.type
_entity.pdbx_description
1 polymer ?
#
loop_
_entity_poly.entity_id
_entity_poly.type
_entity_poly.pdbx_seq_one_letter_code
_entity_poly.pdbx_strand_id
1 'polypeptide(L)'
;AACVAARRRSDLDPPALAGLAWWLTVWQMLDWHLGMAEGGDGRPRARLSPADAVTLARFWLVPALPAVARDAALLPAVVVLGGVTDWLDGAVARRHGRTRLGRDLDTTADLAFLTTAAISAHRAGRLPRHGLAALLARHGIGLGLSLGAVFGRTRSPAIRARPWGAVLRVGGLALCTAGRPRVGTLLLVGGCLVPPRSAAPSRSPA
;
A
#
# COMPACT_ATOMS: atom_id res chain seq x y z
N ALA A 1 -36.04 28.05 -9.52
CA ALA A 1 -35.58 26.65 -9.64
C ALA A 1 -34.08 26.51 -9.94
N ALA A 2 -33.49 27.29 -10.85
CA ALA A 2 -32.06 27.19 -11.21
C ALA A 2 -31.06 27.55 -10.09
N CYS A 3 -31.41 28.47 -9.18
CA CYS A 3 -30.53 28.90 -8.09
C CYS A 3 -30.35 27.83 -6.98
N VAL A 4 -31.33 26.94 -6.81
CA VAL A 4 -31.27 25.83 -5.83
C VAL A 4 -30.46 24.64 -6.39
N ALA A 5 -30.49 24.43 -7.71
CA ALA A 5 -29.66 23.41 -8.36
C ALA A 5 -28.17 23.78 -8.40
N ALA A 6 -27.84 25.08 -8.45
CA ALA A 6 -26.46 25.56 -8.39
C ALA A 6 -25.82 25.40 -7.00
N ARG A 7 -26.58 25.59 -5.91
CA ARG A 7 -26.09 25.37 -4.53
C ARG A 7 -25.83 23.90 -4.19
N ARG A 8 -26.55 22.96 -4.81
CA ARG A 8 -26.32 21.52 -4.59
C ARG A 8 -25.03 20.98 -5.24
N ARG A 9 -24.39 21.73 -6.14
CA ARG A 9 -23.10 21.31 -6.75
C ARG A 9 -21.88 21.63 -5.88
N SER A 10 -22.04 22.50 -4.87
CA SER A 10 -20.96 22.92 -3.97
C SER A 10 -20.94 22.18 -2.63
N ASP A 11 -21.92 21.33 -2.35
CA ASP A 11 -22.04 20.55 -1.09
C ASP A 11 -21.46 19.13 -1.22
N LEU A 12 -20.60 18.87 -2.19
CA LEU A 12 -19.77 17.68 -2.08
C LEU A 12 -18.71 17.97 -1.03
N ASP A 13 -18.92 17.43 0.16
CA ASP A 13 -17.95 17.48 1.24
C ASP A 13 -16.56 17.14 0.67
N PRO A 14 -15.51 17.94 0.91
CA PRO A 14 -14.16 17.63 0.44
C PRO A 14 -13.69 16.18 0.72
N PRO A 15 -14.06 15.51 1.84
CA PRO A 15 -13.79 14.07 2.00
C PRO A 15 -14.52 13.16 1.02
N ALA A 16 -15.74 13.50 0.58
CA ALA A 16 -16.50 12.73 -0.42
C ALA A 16 -15.88 12.84 -1.82
N LEU A 17 -15.44 14.04 -2.22
CA LEU A 17 -14.68 14.25 -3.46
C LEU A 17 -13.35 13.50 -3.45
N ALA A 18 -12.63 13.53 -2.33
CA ALA A 18 -11.39 12.78 -2.18
C ALA A 18 -11.63 11.26 -2.27
N GLY A 19 -12.71 10.75 -1.67
CA GLY A 19 -13.11 9.35 -1.77
C GLY A 19 -13.50 8.95 -3.20
N LEU A 20 -14.22 9.80 -3.93
CA LEU A 20 -14.57 9.57 -5.33
C LEU A 20 -13.34 9.62 -6.24
N ALA A 21 -12.45 10.59 -6.06
CA ALA A 21 -11.19 10.70 -6.81
C ALA A 21 -10.28 9.49 -6.55
N TRP A 22 -10.23 9.01 -5.31
CA TRP A 22 -9.57 7.75 -4.96
C TRP A 22 -10.16 6.58 -5.72
N TRP A 23 -11.49 6.41 -5.68
CA TRP A 23 -12.17 5.34 -6.41
C TRP A 23 -11.96 5.41 -7.92
N LEU A 24 -11.96 6.61 -8.50
CA LEU A 24 -11.67 6.83 -9.91
C LEU A 24 -10.22 6.42 -10.25
N THR A 25 -9.27 6.70 -9.36
CA THR A 25 -7.87 6.28 -9.51
C THR A 25 -7.73 4.76 -9.43
N VAL A 26 -8.41 4.11 -8.47
CA VAL A 26 -8.46 2.65 -8.37
C VAL A 26 -9.09 2.03 -9.61
N TRP A 27 -10.17 2.62 -10.11
CA TRP A 27 -10.86 2.15 -11.31
C TRP A 27 -9.98 2.29 -12.55
N GLN A 28 -9.31 3.43 -12.76
CA GLN A 28 -8.33 3.64 -13.84
C GLN A 28 -7.16 2.64 -13.76
N MET A 29 -6.64 2.40 -12.56
CA MET A 29 -5.58 1.41 -12.35
C MET A 29 -6.08 0.00 -12.69
N LEU A 30 -7.30 -0.36 -12.25
CA LEU A 30 -7.90 -1.66 -12.56
C LEU A 30 -8.19 -1.81 -14.05
N ASP A 31 -8.72 -0.79 -14.72
CA ASP A 31 -8.99 -0.80 -16.17
C ASP A 31 -7.69 -1.01 -16.96
N TRP A 32 -6.63 -0.27 -16.61
CA TRP A 32 -5.29 -0.46 -17.16
C TRP A 32 -4.77 -1.89 -16.95
N HIS A 33 -4.96 -2.47 -15.76
CA HIS A 33 -4.46 -3.80 -15.43
C HIS A 33 -5.34 -4.93 -16.00
N LEU A 34 -6.65 -4.74 -16.06
CA LEU A 34 -7.61 -5.70 -16.65
C LEU A 34 -7.45 -5.75 -18.17
N GLY A 35 -7.08 -4.64 -18.81
CA GLY A 35 -6.61 -4.61 -20.21
C GLY A 35 -5.31 -5.40 -20.44
N MET A 36 -4.59 -5.77 -19.37
CA MET A 36 -3.35 -6.56 -19.37
C MET A 36 -3.45 -7.81 -18.48
N ALA A 37 -4.63 -8.46 -18.39
CA ALA A 37 -4.84 -9.66 -17.57
C ALA A 37 -4.14 -10.92 -18.12
N GLU A 38 -2.83 -10.84 -18.34
CA GLU A 38 -1.93 -11.97 -18.59
C GLU A 38 -1.44 -12.51 -17.23
N GLY A 39 -1.63 -13.81 -17.00
CA GLY A 39 -1.09 -14.52 -15.84
C GLY A 39 0.45 -14.44 -15.79
N GLY A 40 1.05 -14.78 -14.65
CA GLY A 40 2.52 -14.78 -14.48
C GLY A 40 3.27 -15.73 -15.44
N ASP A 41 2.53 -16.57 -16.15
CA ASP A 41 2.85 -17.55 -17.17
C ASP A 41 2.64 -17.04 -18.61
N GLY A 42 2.25 -15.76 -18.80
CA GLY A 42 1.98 -15.17 -20.11
C GLY A 42 0.68 -15.64 -20.76
N ARG A 43 -0.16 -16.38 -20.02
CA ARG A 43 -1.46 -16.85 -20.50
C ARG A 43 -2.59 -15.96 -19.97
N PRO A 44 -3.53 -15.52 -20.81
CA PRO A 44 -4.69 -14.74 -20.35
C PRO A 44 -5.51 -15.57 -19.36
N ARG A 45 -5.75 -15.05 -18.15
CA ARG A 45 -6.59 -15.70 -17.14
C ARG A 45 -7.84 -14.87 -16.91
N ALA A 46 -9.00 -15.47 -17.16
CA ALA A 46 -10.32 -14.84 -17.06
C ALA A 46 -10.87 -14.72 -15.63
N ARG A 47 -10.16 -15.18 -14.59
CA ARG A 47 -10.64 -15.17 -13.19
C ARG A 47 -9.59 -14.62 -12.23
N LEU A 48 -10.02 -13.68 -11.39
CA LEU A 48 -9.26 -13.11 -10.26
C LEU A 48 -8.94 -14.20 -9.22
N SER A 49 -7.72 -14.18 -8.69
CA SER A 49 -7.31 -15.06 -7.60
C SER A 49 -7.96 -14.61 -6.28
N PRO A 50 -8.20 -15.52 -5.31
CA PRO A 50 -8.61 -15.13 -3.95
C PRO A 50 -7.67 -14.08 -3.31
N ALA A 51 -6.38 -14.10 -3.66
CA ALA A 51 -5.42 -13.09 -3.20
C ALA A 51 -5.71 -11.69 -3.80
N ASP A 52 -6.22 -11.61 -5.03
CA ASP A 52 -6.56 -10.35 -5.67
C ASP A 52 -7.80 -9.72 -5.01
N ALA A 53 -8.75 -10.55 -4.55
CA ALA A 53 -9.95 -10.10 -3.86
C ALA A 53 -9.65 -9.44 -2.50
N VAL A 54 -8.67 -9.96 -1.75
CA VAL A 54 -8.28 -9.37 -0.46
C VAL A 54 -7.42 -8.13 -0.67
N THR A 55 -6.56 -8.08 -1.69
CA THR A 55 -5.89 -6.85 -2.10
C THR A 55 -6.91 -5.76 -2.47
N LEU A 56 -7.98 -6.11 -3.20
CA LEU A 56 -9.09 -5.21 -3.50
C LEU A 56 -9.81 -4.72 -2.22
N ALA A 57 -9.98 -5.58 -1.21
CA ALA A 57 -10.53 -5.19 0.08
C ALA A 57 -9.64 -4.14 0.79
N ARG A 58 -8.31 -4.15 0.58
CA ARG A 58 -7.41 -3.15 1.14
C ARG A 58 -7.61 -1.75 0.52
N PHE A 59 -7.96 -1.67 -0.77
CA PHE A 59 -8.28 -0.40 -1.43
C PHE A 59 -9.52 0.29 -0.83
N TRP A 60 -10.47 -0.49 -0.28
CA TRP A 60 -11.63 0.04 0.44
C TRP A 60 -11.26 0.69 1.78
N LEU A 61 -10.16 0.28 2.42
CA LEU A 61 -9.72 0.82 3.72
C LEU A 61 -9.02 2.17 3.61
N VAL A 62 -8.47 2.51 2.44
CA VAL A 62 -7.73 3.76 2.22
C VAL A 62 -8.57 5.02 2.49
N PRO A 63 -9.78 5.19 1.95
CA PRO A 63 -10.60 6.37 2.24
C PRO A 63 -11.14 6.39 3.68
N ALA A 64 -11.17 5.25 4.37
CA ALA A 64 -11.59 5.17 5.77
C ALA A 64 -10.53 5.73 6.73
N LEU A 65 -9.25 5.65 6.39
CA LEU A 65 -8.13 6.09 7.25
C LEU A 65 -8.20 7.58 7.65
N PRO A 66 -8.46 8.54 6.74
CA PRO A 66 -8.67 9.94 7.12
C PRO A 66 -9.89 10.14 8.02
N ALA A 67 -10.97 9.40 7.80
CA ALA A 67 -12.21 9.53 8.57
C ALA A 67 -12.03 9.09 10.03
N VAL A 68 -11.27 8.02 10.26
CA VAL A 68 -10.97 7.51 11.62
C VAL A 68 -9.70 8.12 12.23
N ALA A 69 -9.04 9.07 11.55
CA ALA A 69 -7.71 9.55 11.93
C ALA A 69 -7.63 10.13 13.35
N ARG A 70 -8.71 10.72 13.85
CA ARG A 70 -8.75 11.31 15.20
C ARG A 70 -9.16 10.31 16.29
N ASP A 71 -9.68 9.15 15.91
CA ASP A 71 -10.12 8.14 16.86
C ASP A 71 -8.94 7.36 17.45
N ALA A 72 -8.89 7.26 18.78
CA ALA A 72 -7.80 6.61 19.52
C ALA A 72 -7.74 5.09 19.33
N ALA A 73 -8.88 4.45 19.13
CA ALA A 73 -9.01 3.00 19.02
C ALA A 73 -9.17 2.54 17.57
N LEU A 74 -9.97 3.26 16.76
CA LEU A 74 -10.27 2.84 15.39
C LEU A 74 -9.07 2.98 14.45
N LEU A 75 -8.28 4.05 14.55
CA LEU A 75 -7.11 4.22 13.70
C LEU A 75 -6.09 3.07 13.84
N PRO A 76 -5.61 2.71 15.05
CA PRO A 76 -4.71 1.57 15.20
C PRO A 76 -5.38 0.25 14.80
N ALA A 77 -6.68 0.06 15.05
CA ALA A 77 -7.39 -1.14 14.63
C ALA A 77 -7.41 -1.31 13.10
N VAL A 78 -7.68 -0.24 12.34
CA VAL A 78 -7.65 -0.26 10.87
C VAL A 78 -6.23 -0.52 10.36
N VAL A 79 -5.20 0.08 10.96
CA VAL A 79 -3.79 -0.16 10.59
C VAL A 79 -3.39 -1.62 10.82
N VAL A 80 -3.76 -2.19 11.96
CA VAL A 80 -3.51 -3.61 12.27
C VAL A 80 -4.27 -4.51 11.30
N LEU A 81 -5.55 -4.22 11.04
CA LEU A 81 -6.37 -4.98 10.10
C LEU A 81 -5.77 -4.97 8.68
N GLY A 82 -5.30 -3.82 8.20
CA GLY A 82 -4.61 -3.69 6.92
C GLY A 82 -3.30 -4.49 6.87
N GLY A 83 -2.54 -4.50 7.95
CA GLY A 83 -1.34 -5.32 8.06
C GLY A 83 -1.60 -6.83 8.11
N VAL A 84 -2.68 -7.25 8.78
CA VAL A 84 -3.10 -8.64 8.85
C VAL A 84 -3.58 -9.13 7.48
N THR A 85 -4.33 -8.31 6.74
CA THR A 85 -4.76 -8.68 5.37
C THR A 85 -3.58 -8.82 4.42
N ASP A 86 -2.56 -7.95 4.50
CA ASP A 86 -1.31 -8.09 3.72
C ASP A 86 -0.57 -9.41 4.00
N TRP A 87 -0.46 -9.75 5.29
CA TRP A 87 0.16 -11.00 5.69
C TRP A 87 -0.62 -12.23 5.21
N LEU A 88 -1.96 -12.16 5.28
CA LEU A 88 -2.84 -13.23 4.82
C LEU A 88 -2.74 -13.43 3.31
N ASP A 89 -2.68 -12.35 2.53
CA ASP A 89 -2.54 -12.41 1.07
C ASP A 89 -1.19 -12.96 0.66
N GLY A 90 -0.14 -12.54 1.35
CA GLY A 90 1.18 -13.12 1.21
C GLY A 90 1.18 -14.62 1.49
N ALA A 91 0.37 -15.11 2.44
CA ALA A 91 0.26 -16.53 2.77
C ALA A 91 -0.56 -17.32 1.74
N VAL A 92 -1.68 -16.76 1.28
CA VAL A 92 -2.54 -17.37 0.25
C VAL A 92 -1.82 -17.42 -1.10
N ALA A 93 -1.10 -16.37 -1.46
CA ALA A 93 -0.30 -16.28 -2.68
C ALA A 93 0.84 -17.33 -2.73
N ARG A 94 1.40 -17.72 -1.57
CA ARG A 94 2.40 -18.80 -1.51
C ARG A 94 1.82 -20.18 -1.82
N ARG A 95 0.50 -20.36 -1.66
CA ARG A 95 -0.18 -21.65 -1.88
C ARG A 95 -0.82 -21.78 -3.27
N HIS A 96 -1.29 -20.68 -3.85
CA HIS A 96 -2.06 -20.70 -5.11
C HIS A 96 -1.34 -20.10 -6.33
N GLY A 97 -0.13 -19.56 -6.14
CA GLY A 97 0.61 -18.87 -7.19
C GLY A 97 0.18 -17.41 -7.34
N ARG A 98 1.15 -16.51 -7.59
CA ARG A 98 0.93 -15.06 -7.69
C ARG A 98 0.84 -14.68 -9.17
N THR A 99 -0.24 -14.01 -9.57
CA THR A 99 -0.40 -13.44 -10.92
C THR A 99 0.51 -12.21 -11.08
N ARG A 100 0.86 -11.82 -12.32
CA ARG A 100 1.60 -10.58 -12.59
C ARG A 100 0.80 -9.37 -12.11
N LEU A 101 -0.48 -9.34 -12.49
CA LEU A 101 -1.48 -8.38 -12.03
C LEU A 101 -1.55 -8.30 -10.50
N GLY A 102 -1.70 -9.44 -9.81
CA GLY A 102 -1.77 -9.48 -8.35
C GLY A 102 -0.50 -8.97 -7.65
N ARG A 103 0.68 -9.10 -8.27
CA ARG A 103 1.93 -8.54 -7.71
C ARG A 103 1.95 -7.01 -7.79
N ASP A 104 1.51 -6.45 -8.90
CA ASP A 104 1.54 -5.01 -9.13
C ASP A 104 0.41 -4.32 -8.33
N LEU A 105 -0.76 -4.96 -8.25
CA LEU A 105 -1.87 -4.55 -7.39
C LEU A 105 -1.48 -4.55 -5.91
N ASP A 106 -0.82 -5.60 -5.43
CA ASP A 106 -0.40 -5.73 -4.03
C ASP A 106 0.62 -4.64 -3.65
N THR A 107 1.60 -4.37 -4.53
CA THR A 107 2.58 -3.30 -4.32
C THR A 107 1.92 -1.92 -4.28
N THR A 108 0.93 -1.69 -5.16
CA THR A 108 0.20 -0.42 -5.20
C THR A 108 -0.70 -0.25 -3.98
N ALA A 109 -1.38 -1.31 -3.56
CA ALA A 109 -2.24 -1.31 -2.38
C ALA A 109 -1.44 -1.06 -1.10
N ASP A 110 -0.29 -1.73 -0.93
CA ASP A 110 0.58 -1.53 0.24
C ASP A 110 1.09 -0.09 0.31
N LEU A 111 1.58 0.44 -0.81
CA LEU A 111 2.07 1.82 -0.89
C LEU A 111 0.95 2.80 -0.55
N ALA A 112 -0.23 2.67 -1.15
CA ALA A 112 -1.33 3.60 -0.92
C ALA A 112 -1.88 3.50 0.52
N PHE A 113 -2.01 2.30 1.07
CA PHE A 113 -2.50 2.09 2.43
C PHE A 113 -1.51 2.65 3.46
N LEU A 114 -0.23 2.26 3.39
CA LEU A 114 0.78 2.69 4.36
C LEU A 114 1.06 4.19 4.30
N THR A 115 1.10 4.77 3.10
CA THR A 115 1.30 6.23 2.94
C THR A 115 0.11 7.00 3.49
N THR A 116 -1.12 6.58 3.16
CA THR A 116 -2.33 7.24 3.67
C THR A 116 -2.44 7.10 5.19
N ALA A 117 -2.14 5.92 5.74
CA ALA A 117 -2.16 5.69 7.18
C ALA A 117 -1.14 6.58 7.91
N ALA A 118 0.07 6.72 7.36
CA ALA A 118 1.10 7.59 7.92
C ALA A 118 0.74 9.07 7.83
N ILE A 119 0.18 9.54 6.71
CA ILE A 119 -0.30 10.92 6.56
C ILE A 119 -1.43 11.21 7.55
N SER A 120 -2.41 10.31 7.67
CA SER A 120 -3.52 10.44 8.62
C SER A 120 -3.02 10.46 10.07
N ALA A 121 -2.08 9.59 10.43
CA ALA A 121 -1.46 9.58 11.75
C ALA A 121 -0.65 10.85 12.03
N HIS A 122 0.04 11.40 11.03
CA HIS A 122 0.78 12.66 11.16
C HIS A 122 -0.15 13.85 11.35
N ARG A 123 -1.21 13.95 10.54
CA ARG A 123 -2.24 15.02 10.68
C ARG A 123 -2.99 14.96 12.00
N ALA A 124 -3.13 13.76 12.58
CA ALA A 124 -3.69 13.57 13.92
C ALA A 124 -2.69 13.87 15.06
N GLY A 125 -1.45 14.30 14.75
CA GLY A 125 -0.41 14.58 15.74
C GLY A 125 0.22 13.34 16.39
N ARG A 126 -0.07 12.14 15.88
CA ARG A 126 0.37 10.86 16.45
C ARG A 126 1.66 10.32 15.85
N LEU A 127 2.02 10.78 14.65
CA LEU A 127 3.26 10.41 13.98
C LEU A 127 4.17 11.65 13.85
N PRO A 128 5.39 11.63 14.40
CA PRO A 128 6.38 12.68 14.20
C PRO A 128 6.77 12.81 12.72
N ARG A 129 7.13 14.03 12.29
CA ARG A 129 7.59 14.32 10.92
C ARG A 129 8.71 13.38 10.44
N HIS A 130 9.60 12.97 11.34
CA HIS A 130 10.73 12.09 11.03
C HIS A 130 10.28 10.68 10.65
N GLY A 131 9.24 10.15 11.31
CA GLY A 131 8.67 8.85 10.96
C GLY A 131 7.98 8.88 9.61
N LEU A 132 7.22 9.95 9.32
CA LEU A 132 6.60 10.15 8.01
C LEU A 132 7.67 10.27 6.90
N ALA A 133 8.69 11.12 7.12
CA ALA A 133 9.77 11.31 6.15
C ALA A 133 10.54 10.03 5.86
N ALA A 134 10.84 9.21 6.88
CA ALA A 134 11.51 7.92 6.70
C ALA A 134 10.67 6.96 5.85
N LEU A 135 9.36 6.90 6.10
CA LEU A 135 8.45 6.06 5.32
C LEU A 135 8.39 6.52 3.86
N LEU A 136 8.20 7.81 3.63
CA LEU A 136 8.14 8.39 2.28
C LEU A 136 9.45 8.19 1.52
N ALA A 137 10.59 8.45 2.17
CA ALA A 137 11.91 8.22 1.58
C ALA A 137 12.09 6.76 1.17
N ARG A 138 11.68 5.81 2.01
CA ARG A 138 11.77 4.37 1.70
C ARG A 138 10.96 3.98 0.47
N HIS A 139 9.71 4.45 0.36
CA HIS A 139 8.87 4.19 -0.80
C HIS A 139 9.41 4.89 -2.06
N GLY A 140 9.88 6.14 -1.92
CA GLY A 140 10.51 6.90 -2.99
C GLY A 140 11.77 6.23 -3.55
N ILE A 141 12.63 5.68 -2.69
CA ILE A 141 13.79 4.88 -3.10
C ILE A 141 13.34 3.64 -3.88
N GLY A 142 12.31 2.92 -3.40
CA GLY A 142 11.77 1.75 -4.08
C GLY A 142 11.23 2.07 -5.48
N LEU A 143 10.47 3.16 -5.60
CA LEU A 143 9.96 3.66 -6.87
C LEU A 143 11.10 4.11 -7.79
N GLY A 144 12.06 4.88 -7.28
CA GLY A 144 13.21 5.36 -8.05
C GLY A 144 14.08 4.23 -8.62
N LEU A 145 14.34 3.19 -7.82
CA LEU A 145 15.05 2.00 -8.29
C LEU A 145 14.26 1.24 -9.36
N SER A 146 12.94 1.14 -9.20
CA SER A 146 12.06 0.47 -10.17
C SER A 146 12.02 1.22 -11.50
N LEU A 147 11.85 2.54 -11.46
CA LEU A 147 11.90 3.39 -12.65
C LEU A 147 13.28 3.34 -13.32
N GLY A 148 14.36 3.42 -12.54
CA GLY A 148 15.72 3.30 -13.05
C GLY A 148 15.99 1.97 -13.76
N ALA A 149 15.44 0.87 -13.24
CA ALA A 149 15.55 -0.44 -13.90
C ALA A 149 14.77 -0.49 -15.23
N VAL A 150 13.56 0.07 -15.26
CA VAL A 150 12.71 0.11 -16.47
C VAL A 150 13.33 0.99 -17.56
N PHE A 151 13.72 2.23 -17.24
CA PHE A 151 14.25 3.17 -18.21
C PHE A 151 15.72 2.89 -18.56
N GLY A 152 16.50 2.35 -17.62
CA GLY A 152 17.90 1.98 -17.85
C GLY A 152 18.09 0.65 -18.59
N ARG A 153 17.02 -0.09 -18.92
CA ARG A 153 17.06 -1.46 -19.49
C ARG A 153 17.96 -2.43 -18.71
N THR A 154 18.18 -2.18 -17.42
CA THR A 154 18.97 -3.06 -16.57
C THR A 154 18.06 -4.15 -16.02
N ARG A 155 18.56 -5.40 -15.92
CA ARG A 155 17.80 -6.48 -15.29
C ARG A 155 17.47 -6.04 -13.87
N SER A 156 16.17 -5.92 -13.56
CA SER A 156 15.73 -5.64 -12.19
C SER A 156 16.32 -6.71 -11.27
N PRO A 157 17.15 -6.34 -10.28
CA PRO A 157 17.61 -7.31 -9.30
C PRO A 157 16.39 -7.94 -8.65
N ALA A 158 16.39 -9.27 -8.51
CA ALA A 158 15.34 -10.00 -7.81
C ALA A 158 15.43 -9.67 -6.31
N ILE A 159 14.91 -8.50 -5.93
CA ILE A 159 14.92 -8.00 -4.57
C ILE A 159 13.78 -8.69 -3.84
N ARG A 160 14.10 -9.60 -2.92
CA ARG A 160 13.09 -10.28 -2.11
C ARG A 160 12.89 -9.49 -0.82
N ALA A 161 11.67 -8.97 -0.63
CA ALA A 161 11.33 -8.25 0.59
C ALA A 161 11.54 -9.15 1.83
N ARG A 162 12.18 -8.62 2.88
CA ARG A 162 12.28 -9.30 4.18
C ARG A 162 10.96 -9.10 4.94
N PRO A 163 10.26 -10.18 5.35
CA PRO A 163 8.97 -10.05 6.05
C PRO A 163 9.09 -9.25 7.35
N TRP A 164 10.23 -9.37 8.06
CA TRP A 164 10.52 -8.61 9.28
C TRP A 164 10.49 -7.09 9.09
N GLY A 165 10.98 -6.57 7.96
CA GLY A 165 10.94 -5.14 7.68
C GLY A 165 9.52 -4.61 7.48
N ALA A 166 8.61 -5.43 6.95
CA ALA A 166 7.19 -5.08 6.85
C ALA A 166 6.52 -5.09 8.23
N VAL A 167 6.75 -6.15 9.02
CA VAL A 167 6.21 -6.27 10.38
C VAL A 167 6.62 -5.08 11.25
N LEU A 168 7.89 -4.66 11.21
CA LEU A 168 8.38 -3.52 11.97
C LEU A 168 7.74 -2.19 11.55
N ARG A 169 7.51 -1.98 10.25
CA ARG A 169 6.86 -0.77 9.73
C ARG A 169 5.39 -0.70 10.14
N VAL A 170 4.64 -1.76 9.92
CA VAL A 170 3.22 -1.86 10.28
C VAL A 170 3.05 -1.78 11.80
N GLY A 171 3.83 -2.55 12.56
CA GLY A 171 3.79 -2.54 14.02
C GLY A 171 4.22 -1.19 14.62
N GLY A 172 5.26 -0.57 14.06
CA GLY A 172 5.69 0.78 14.44
C GLY A 172 4.61 1.83 14.16
N LEU A 173 3.96 1.76 13.01
CA LEU A 173 2.85 2.64 12.65
C LEU A 173 1.64 2.44 13.59
N ALA A 174 1.26 1.19 13.85
CA ALA A 174 0.19 0.84 14.78
C ALA A 174 0.46 1.41 16.19
N LEU A 175 1.69 1.27 16.69
CA LEU A 175 2.12 1.83 17.98
C LEU A 175 2.08 3.36 18.01
N CYS A 176 2.48 4.04 16.93
CA CYS A 176 2.30 5.49 16.82
C CYS A 176 0.81 5.86 16.90
N THR A 177 -0.04 5.17 16.15
CA THR A 177 -1.49 5.44 16.15
C THR A 177 -2.18 5.11 17.47
N ALA A 178 -1.65 4.18 18.26
CA ALA A 178 -2.13 3.82 19.59
C ALA A 178 -1.60 4.71 20.73
N GLY A 179 -0.86 5.79 20.42
CA GLY A 179 -0.40 6.77 21.41
C GLY A 179 0.99 6.52 22.00
N ARG A 180 1.81 5.63 21.40
CA ARG A 180 3.22 5.42 21.78
C ARG A 180 4.17 5.92 20.68
N PRO A 181 4.22 7.24 20.37
CA PRO A 181 4.91 7.78 19.21
C PRO A 181 6.42 7.55 19.24
N ARG A 182 7.07 7.57 20.41
CA ARG A 182 8.53 7.38 20.52
C ARG A 182 8.96 5.97 20.10
N VAL A 183 8.36 4.95 20.71
CA VAL A 183 8.64 3.53 20.41
C VAL A 183 8.18 3.19 18.99
N GLY A 184 6.98 3.64 18.62
CA GLY A 184 6.44 3.40 17.27
C GLY A 184 7.31 4.01 16.16
N THR A 185 7.80 5.23 16.35
CA THR A 185 8.67 5.88 15.36
C THR A 185 10.02 5.17 15.25
N LEU A 186 10.60 4.73 16.37
CA LEU A 186 11.86 3.99 16.37
C LEU A 186 11.73 2.66 15.62
N LEU A 187 10.64 1.91 15.86
CA LEU A 187 10.36 0.67 15.15
C LEU A 187 10.08 0.91 13.66
N LEU A 188 9.35 1.96 13.32
CA LEU A 188 9.03 2.32 11.95
C LEU A 188 10.29 2.71 11.16
N VAL A 189 11.14 3.56 11.74
CA VAL A 189 12.42 3.97 11.14
C VAL A 189 13.35 2.77 11.04
N GLY A 190 13.47 1.97 12.10
CA GLY A 190 14.25 0.73 12.09
C GLY A 190 13.79 -0.23 10.99
N GLY A 191 12.48 -0.41 10.82
CA GLY A 191 11.89 -1.20 9.75
C GLY A 191 12.19 -0.65 8.34
N CYS A 192 12.26 0.68 8.17
CA CYS A 192 12.66 1.30 6.91
C CYS A 192 14.14 1.09 6.57
N LEU A 193 14.99 0.97 7.59
CA LEU A 193 16.43 0.71 7.44
C LEU A 193 16.75 -0.76 7.16
N VAL A 194 15.83 -1.70 7.40
CA VAL A 194 16.06 -3.11 7.09
C VAL A 194 16.26 -3.28 5.58
N PRO A 195 17.46 -3.67 5.11
CA PRO A 195 17.69 -3.85 3.69
C PRO A 195 16.89 -5.06 3.19
N PRO A 196 16.38 -5.00 1.95
CA PRO A 196 15.74 -6.16 1.36
C PRO A 196 16.79 -7.25 1.11
N ARG A 197 16.39 -8.53 1.12
CA ARG A 197 17.31 -9.62 0.82
C ARG A 197 17.58 -9.63 -0.69
N SER A 198 18.85 -9.45 -1.07
CA SER A 198 19.31 -9.76 -2.41
C SER A 198 19.11 -11.25 -2.66
N ALA A 199 18.21 -11.63 -3.58
CA ALA A 199 18.28 -12.95 -4.14
C ALA A 199 19.46 -12.94 -5.11
N ALA A 200 20.56 -13.62 -4.76
CA ALA A 200 21.61 -13.89 -5.73
C ALA A 200 20.96 -14.57 -6.95
N PRO A 201 21.33 -14.19 -8.18
CA PRO A 201 20.90 -14.96 -9.35
C PRO A 201 21.42 -16.38 -9.16
N SER A 202 20.50 -17.35 -9.04
CA SER A 202 20.87 -18.75 -9.18
C SER A 202 21.52 -18.89 -10.55
N ARG A 203 22.85 -19.04 -10.58
CA ARG A 203 23.55 -19.51 -11.78
C ARG A 203 22.88 -20.84 -12.13
N SER A 204 22.16 -20.87 -13.24
CA SER A 204 21.82 -22.15 -13.88
C SER A 204 23.16 -22.83 -14.18
N PRO A 205 23.39 -24.08 -13.76
CA PRO A 205 24.46 -24.86 -14.37
C PRO A 205 24.13 -24.98 -15.86
N ALA A 206 25.16 -24.79 -16.67
CA ALA A 206 25.14 -24.96 -18.11
C ALA A 206 24.90 -26.43 -18.48
#